data_AF-A0A2G6C4E5-F1
#
_entry.id   AF-A0A2G6C4E5-F1
#
_cell.length_a   1.000
_cell.length_b   1.000
_cell.length_c   1.000
_cell.angle_alpha   90.00
_cell.angle_beta   90.00
_cell.angle_gamma   90.00
#
_symmetry.space_group_name_H-M   'P 1'
#
loop_
_entity.id
_entity.type
_entity.pdbx_description
1 polymer ?
#
loop_
_entity_poly.entity_id
_entity_poly.type
_entity_poly.pdbx_seq_one_letter_code
_entity_poly.pdbx_strand_id
1 'polypeptide(L)'
;CAGKEYFLLHQRRREPYFGFWGIGSGPVPYGVSIAQAAHDELLKQTGLAATFEHRGVLRVIDTDPAGEVREDRLFSLMHAQVDGCPPPSEWPGGVSVWMTEQEALRQTPLFQATRQTIDMYHQHTAFAETTCEYSDEQY
;
A
#
# COMPACT_ATOMS: atom_id res chain seq x y z
N CYS A 1 -10.66 5.80 -14.93
CA CYS A 1 -10.71 6.30 -16.33
C CYS A 1 -11.58 5.41 -17.20
N ALA A 2 -12.35 5.96 -18.13
CA ALA A 2 -13.24 5.16 -19.00
C ALA A 2 -14.25 4.26 -18.24
N GLY A 3 -14.79 4.75 -17.11
CA GLY A 3 -15.78 4.01 -16.30
C GLY A 3 -15.25 2.80 -15.53
N LYS A 4 -13.93 2.57 -15.51
CA LYS A 4 -13.28 1.52 -14.72
C LYS A 4 -12.66 2.09 -13.45
N GLU A 5 -12.68 1.27 -12.40
CA GLU A 5 -11.96 1.49 -11.15
C GLU A 5 -10.47 1.17 -11.34
N TYR A 6 -9.61 1.98 -10.73
CA TYR A 6 -8.16 1.82 -10.73
C TYR A 6 -7.65 2.02 -9.30
N PHE A 7 -6.61 1.28 -8.96
CA PHE A 7 -5.86 1.39 -7.73
C PHE A 7 -4.52 2.07 -8.03
N LEU A 8 -4.06 2.92 -7.11
CA LEU A 8 -2.72 3.49 -7.18
C LEU A 8 -1.74 2.50 -6.53
N LEU A 9 -0.84 1.94 -7.34
CA LEU A 9 0.18 0.99 -6.89
C LEU A 9 1.55 1.66 -6.94
N HIS A 10 2.40 1.29 -5.99
CA HIS A 10 3.75 1.83 -5.84
C HIS A 10 4.76 0.71 -6.01
N GLN A 11 5.74 0.89 -6.91
CA GLN A 11 6.91 0.05 -6.98
C GLN A 11 8.06 0.69 -6.20
N ARG A 12 8.68 -0.08 -5.31
CA ARG A 12 9.87 0.36 -4.59
C ARG A 12 11.10 0.27 -5.48
N ARG A 13 11.90 1.35 -5.51
CA ARG A 13 13.22 1.42 -6.16
C ARG A 13 14.35 1.57 -5.13
N ARG A 14 14.14 1.06 -3.92
CA ARG A 14 15.11 1.06 -2.80
C ARG A 14 14.92 -0.19 -1.95
N GLU A 15 15.98 -0.60 -1.28
CA GLU A 15 15.93 -1.64 -0.24
C GLU A 15 15.34 -1.12 1.07
N PRO A 16 14.74 -1.98 1.91
CA PRO A 16 14.33 -3.36 1.63
C PRO A 16 13.28 -3.44 0.51
N TYR A 17 13.08 -4.61 -0.07
CA TYR A 17 12.04 -4.92 -1.06
C TYR A 17 12.18 -4.18 -2.40
N PHE A 18 13.39 -4.05 -2.93
CA PHE A 18 13.57 -3.48 -4.27
C PHE A 18 12.74 -4.24 -5.31
N GLY A 19 12.03 -3.49 -6.16
CA GLY A 19 11.18 -4.03 -7.21
C GLY A 19 9.77 -4.47 -6.76
N PHE A 20 9.50 -4.55 -5.45
CA PHE A 20 8.17 -4.91 -4.94
C PHE A 20 7.13 -3.84 -5.26
N TRP A 21 5.98 -4.32 -5.72
CA TRP A 21 4.76 -3.55 -5.88
C TRP A 21 3.84 -3.70 -4.67
N GLY A 22 3.06 -2.66 -4.37
CA GLY A 22 1.98 -2.74 -3.40
C GLY A 22 1.21 -1.43 -3.21
N ILE A 23 0.22 -1.45 -2.33
CA ILE A 23 -0.48 -0.24 -1.89
C ILE A 23 0.49 0.64 -1.10
N GLY A 24 0.44 1.95 -1.35
CA GLY A 24 1.27 2.93 -0.66
C GLY A 24 1.01 2.92 0.84
N SER A 25 2.07 2.95 1.64
CA SER A 25 2.00 3.06 3.09
C SER A 25 3.16 3.90 3.62
N GLY A 26 2.99 4.41 4.84
CA GLY A 26 3.99 5.20 5.53
C GLY A 26 3.72 5.22 7.04
N PRO A 27 4.74 5.52 7.86
CA PRO A 27 4.57 5.66 9.30
C PRO A 27 3.71 6.89 9.62
N VAL A 28 2.98 6.83 10.73
CA VAL A 28 2.25 7.98 11.27
C VAL A 28 3.20 8.76 12.20
N PRO A 29 3.56 10.02 11.90
CA PRO A 29 4.44 10.81 12.77
C PRO A 29 3.78 11.15 14.12
N TYR A 30 4.60 11.42 15.14
CA TYR A 30 4.10 11.83 16.45
C TYR A 30 3.27 13.11 16.37
N GLY A 31 2.06 13.07 16.95
CA GLY A 31 1.13 14.20 16.98
C GLY A 31 0.38 14.45 15.67
N VAL A 32 0.57 13.60 14.64
CA VAL A 32 -0.12 13.72 13.35
C VAL A 32 -1.26 12.71 13.29
N SER A 33 -2.44 13.15 12.81
CA SER A 33 -3.57 12.23 12.63
C SER A 33 -3.30 11.24 11.48
N ILE A 34 -3.90 10.06 11.53
CA ILE A 34 -3.73 9.04 10.48
C ILE A 34 -4.17 9.56 9.11
N ALA A 35 -5.29 10.28 9.05
CA ALA A 35 -5.79 10.88 7.80
C ALA A 35 -4.81 11.92 7.24
N GLN A 36 -4.20 12.74 8.09
CA GLN A 36 -3.17 13.71 7.67
C GLN A 36 -1.90 13.00 7.19
N ALA A 37 -1.45 11.95 7.88
CA ALA A 37 -0.28 11.18 7.46
C ALA A 37 -0.49 10.51 6.09
N ALA A 38 -1.68 9.94 5.84
CA ALA A 38 -2.03 9.36 4.54
C ALA A 38 -2.08 10.42 3.43
N HIS A 39 -2.67 11.59 3.71
CA HIS A 39 -2.66 12.74 2.81
C HIS A 39 -1.23 13.16 2.43
N ASP A 40 -0.37 13.36 3.43
CA ASP A 40 0.98 13.88 3.20
C ASP A 40 1.87 12.87 2.46
N GLU A 41 1.70 11.57 2.71
CA GLU A 41 2.43 10.54 1.97
C GLU A 41 1.96 10.45 0.51
N LEU A 42 0.66 10.55 0.24
CA LEU A 42 0.13 10.62 -1.13
C LEU A 42 0.69 11.84 -1.87
N LEU A 43 0.62 13.01 -1.24
CA LEU A 43 1.09 14.28 -1.81
C LEU A 43 2.59 14.23 -2.11
N LYS A 44 3.39 13.70 -1.19
CA LYS A 44 4.84 13.54 -1.35
C LYS A 44 5.22 12.62 -2.51
N GLN A 45 4.48 11.53 -2.72
CA GLN A 45 4.83 10.52 -3.73
C GLN A 45 4.23 10.78 -5.11
N THR A 46 3.17 11.60 -5.19
CA THR A 46 2.40 11.77 -6.44
C THR A 46 2.04 13.22 -6.77
N GLY A 47 2.21 14.16 -5.83
CA GLY A 47 1.69 15.52 -5.97
C GLY A 47 0.16 15.63 -5.85
N LEU A 48 -0.54 14.53 -5.60
CA LEU A 48 -2.00 14.52 -5.47
C LEU A 48 -2.43 14.82 -4.03
N ALA A 49 -3.47 15.64 -3.90
CA ALA A 49 -4.14 15.88 -2.64
C ALA A 49 -5.51 15.17 -2.66
N ALA A 50 -5.85 14.49 -1.56
CA ALA A 50 -7.11 13.79 -1.43
C ALA A 50 -7.57 13.74 0.04
N THR A 51 -8.88 13.67 0.27
CA THR A 51 -9.43 13.48 1.61
C THR A 51 -9.58 11.99 1.89
N PHE A 52 -8.97 11.53 2.99
CA PHE A 52 -8.96 10.13 3.36
C PHE A 52 -10.03 9.78 4.41
N GLU A 53 -10.66 8.63 4.21
CA GLU A 53 -11.54 7.98 5.17
C GLU A 53 -10.89 6.71 5.71
N HIS A 54 -11.08 6.45 7.00
CA HIS A 54 -10.66 5.19 7.61
C HIS A 54 -11.62 4.07 7.20
N ARG A 55 -11.10 2.94 6.72
CA ARG A 55 -11.90 1.79 6.26
C ARG A 55 -11.67 0.48 7.00
N GLY A 56 -10.60 0.38 7.78
CA GLY A 56 -10.34 -0.80 8.59
C GLY A 56 -8.91 -0.83 9.12
N VAL A 57 -8.56 -1.90 9.83
CA VAL A 57 -7.22 -2.12 10.34
C VAL A 57 -6.73 -3.50 9.90
N LEU A 58 -5.53 -3.56 9.34
CA LEU A 58 -4.86 -4.79 8.95
C LEU A 58 -3.63 -4.99 9.82
N ARG A 59 -3.57 -6.09 10.58
CA ARG A 59 -2.32 -6.54 11.20
C ARG A 59 -1.54 -7.39 10.22
N VAL A 60 -0.26 -7.09 10.06
CA VAL A 60 0.67 -7.87 9.22
C VAL A 60 1.84 -8.31 10.09
N ILE A 61 2.05 -9.62 10.16
CA ILE A 61 3.21 -10.23 10.80
C ILE A 61 4.14 -10.72 9.69
N ASP A 62 5.30 -10.10 9.56
CA ASP A 62 6.31 -10.54 8.60
C ASP A 62 7.25 -11.54 9.27
N THR A 63 7.42 -12.71 8.64
CA THR A 63 8.34 -13.76 9.10
C THR A 63 9.40 -14.04 8.06
N ASP A 64 10.54 -14.55 8.50
CA ASP A 64 11.49 -15.21 7.60
C ASP A 64 11.07 -16.68 7.32
N PRO A 65 11.75 -17.38 6.38
CA PRO A 65 11.44 -18.79 6.09
C PRO A 65 11.72 -19.77 7.23
N ALA A 66 12.43 -19.35 8.29
CA ALA A 66 12.61 -20.14 9.50
C ALA A 66 11.44 -19.95 10.49
N GLY A 67 10.54 -19.01 10.23
CA GLY A 67 9.39 -18.67 11.07
C GLY A 67 9.68 -17.61 12.13
N GLU A 68 10.85 -16.97 12.09
CA GLU A 68 11.19 -15.89 13.02
C GLU A 68 10.48 -14.60 12.61
N VAL A 69 9.85 -13.93 13.57
CA VAL A 69 9.13 -12.68 13.33
C VAL A 69 10.14 -11.54 13.10
N ARG A 70 10.06 -10.91 11.95
CA ARG A 70 10.85 -9.73 11.57
C ARG A 70 10.16 -8.44 11.99
N GLU A 71 8.88 -8.31 11.65
CA GLU A 71 8.05 -7.16 11.99
C GLU A 71 6.63 -7.60 12.35
N ASP A 72 6.00 -6.90 13.29
CA ASP A 72 4.57 -7.05 13.63
C ASP A 72 3.95 -5.65 13.64
N ARG A 73 3.08 -5.39 12.67
CA ARG A 73 2.61 -4.04 12.35
C ARG A 73 1.10 -3.99 12.25
N LEU A 74 0.54 -2.88 12.71
CA LEU A 74 -0.85 -2.50 12.44
C LEU A 74 -0.87 -1.41 11.37
N PHE A 75 -1.54 -1.69 10.27
CA PHE A 75 -1.84 -0.73 9.21
C PHE A 75 -3.27 -0.24 9.36
N SER A 76 -3.43 1.08 9.43
CA SER A 76 -4.74 1.71 9.25
C SER A 76 -5.04 1.82 7.77
N LEU A 77 -6.09 1.16 7.30
CA LEU A 77 -6.50 1.20 5.90
C LEU A 77 -7.23 2.51 5.63
N MET A 78 -6.59 3.37 4.85
CA MET A 78 -7.11 4.67 4.47
C MET A 78 -7.52 4.65 3.00
N HIS A 79 -8.73 5.10 2.70
CA HIS A 79 -9.26 5.16 1.35
C HIS A 79 -9.53 6.61 0.96
N ALA A 80 -9.12 6.97 -0.25
CA ALA A 80 -9.47 8.24 -0.87
C ALA A 80 -9.77 8.01 -2.35
N GLN A 81 -10.68 8.80 -2.90
CA GLN A 81 -10.93 8.85 -4.33
C GLN A 81 -10.25 10.08 -4.92
N VAL A 82 -9.66 9.89 -6.10
CA VAL A 82 -9.07 10.98 -6.89
C VAL A 82 -9.78 11.02 -8.22
N ASP A 83 -10.25 12.20 -8.59
CA ASP A 83 -10.95 12.40 -9.86
C ASP A 83 -9.99 12.34 -11.06
N GLY A 84 -10.52 11.85 -12.18
CA GLY A 84 -9.84 11.87 -13.46
C GLY A 84 -8.87 10.71 -13.68
N CYS A 85 -7.76 11.03 -14.35
CA CYS A 85 -6.76 10.09 -14.84
C CYS A 85 -5.35 10.61 -14.59
N PRO A 86 -4.91 10.74 -13.32
CA PRO A 86 -3.61 11.29 -13.06
C PRO A 86 -2.53 10.44 -13.73
N PRO A 87 -1.50 11.07 -14.33
CA PRO A 87 -0.40 10.32 -14.90
C PRO A 87 0.37 9.57 -13.81
N PRO A 88 1.12 8.51 -14.17
CA PRO A 88 2.12 7.93 -13.28
C PRO A 88 3.09 8.99 -12.74
N SER A 89 3.58 8.77 -11.53
CA SER A 89 4.47 9.70 -10.83
C SER A 89 5.73 9.01 -10.35
N GLU A 90 6.88 9.66 -10.45
CA GLU A 90 8.14 9.18 -9.86
C GLU A 90 8.46 9.96 -8.59
N TRP A 91 9.03 9.27 -7.60
CA TRP A 91 9.46 9.85 -6.33
C TRP A 91 10.79 9.21 -5.91
N PRO A 92 11.56 9.80 -4.98
CA PRO A 92 12.94 9.37 -4.72
C PRO A 92 13.13 7.89 -4.36
N GLY A 93 12.09 7.21 -3.87
CA GLY A 93 12.15 5.79 -3.52
C GLY A 93 11.32 4.87 -4.41
N GLY A 94 10.74 5.35 -5.52
CA GLY A 94 9.86 4.51 -6.34
C GLY A 94 9.11 5.19 -7.47
N VAL A 95 8.14 4.46 -8.02
CA VAL A 95 7.19 4.95 -9.04
C VAL A 95 5.77 4.55 -8.63
N SER A 96 4.82 5.44 -8.86
CA SER A 96 3.40 5.27 -8.57
C SER A 96 2.63 5.19 -9.89
N VAL A 97 1.83 4.15 -10.07
CA VAL A 97 1.13 3.85 -11.32
C VAL A 97 -0.32 3.46 -11.01
N TRP A 98 -1.26 4.03 -11.76
CA TRP A 98 -2.66 3.62 -11.72
C TRP A 98 -2.85 2.34 -12.51
N MET A 99 -3.37 1.31 -11.85
CA MET A 99 -3.58 -0.02 -12.40
C MET A 99 -5.00 -0.49 -12.13
N THR A 100 -5.59 -1.24 -13.06
CA THR A 100 -6.76 -2.06 -12.71
C THR A 100 -6.36 -3.09 -11.66
N GLU A 101 -7.32 -3.60 -10.89
CA GLU A 101 -7.06 -4.67 -9.92
C GLU A 101 -6.35 -5.88 -10.56
N GLN A 102 -6.78 -6.28 -11.75
CA GLN A 102 -6.17 -7.40 -12.47
C GLN A 102 -4.70 -7.13 -12.85
N GLU A 103 -4.34 -5.88 -13.17
CA GLU A 103 -2.96 -5.49 -13.46
C GLU A 103 -2.12 -5.42 -12.18
N ALA A 104 -2.69 -4.90 -11.09
CA ALA A 104 -2.04 -4.83 -9.79
C ALA A 104 -1.70 -6.22 -9.25
N LEU A 105 -2.66 -7.16 -9.29
CA LEU A 105 -2.49 -8.52 -8.77
C LEU A 105 -1.59 -9.41 -9.65
N ARG A 106 -1.20 -8.96 -10.85
CA ARG A 106 -0.26 -9.64 -11.74
C ARG A 106 1.18 -9.14 -11.59
N GLN A 107 1.42 -8.10 -10.81
CA GLN A 107 2.77 -7.60 -10.58
C GLN A 107 3.61 -8.64 -9.85
N THR A 108 4.91 -8.67 -10.17
CA THR A 108 5.88 -9.54 -9.50
C THR A 108 7.22 -8.81 -9.36
N PRO A 109 7.82 -8.76 -8.16
CA PRO A 109 7.24 -9.20 -6.89
C PRO A 109 6.12 -8.25 -6.40
N LEU A 110 5.14 -8.80 -5.67
CA LEU A 110 4.01 -8.06 -5.07
C LEU A 110 4.01 -8.32 -3.56
N PHE A 111 3.83 -7.28 -2.75
CA PHE A 111 3.64 -7.46 -1.31
C PHE A 111 2.39 -8.31 -1.06
N GLN A 112 2.54 -9.39 -0.29
CA GLN A 112 1.46 -10.34 -0.01
C GLN A 112 0.24 -9.67 0.63
N ALA A 113 0.47 -8.67 1.49
CA ALA A 113 -0.58 -7.84 2.09
C ALA A 113 -1.42 -7.03 1.08
N THR A 114 -0.95 -6.82 -0.16
CA THR A 114 -1.68 -6.05 -1.19
C THR A 114 -3.02 -6.70 -1.53
N ARG A 115 -3.04 -8.03 -1.69
CA ARG A 115 -4.28 -8.76 -1.98
C ARG A 115 -5.29 -8.61 -0.84
N GLN A 116 -4.84 -8.85 0.39
CA GLN A 116 -5.67 -8.71 1.59
C GLN A 116 -6.24 -7.28 1.72
N THR A 117 -5.45 -6.28 1.37
CA THR A 117 -5.87 -4.87 1.40
C THR A 117 -7.00 -4.59 0.40
N ILE A 118 -6.90 -5.11 -0.82
CA ILE A 118 -7.93 -4.99 -1.85
C ILE A 118 -9.20 -5.76 -1.44
N ASP A 119 -9.04 -6.97 -0.90
CA ASP A 119 -10.16 -7.77 -0.41
C ASP A 119 -10.92 -7.05 0.73
N MET A 120 -10.20 -6.44 1.67
CA MET A 120 -10.79 -5.64 2.75
C MET A 120 -11.55 -4.41 2.23
N TYR A 121 -11.05 -3.74 1.19
CA TYR A 121 -11.74 -2.63 0.54
C TYR A 121 -13.11 -3.06 -0.02
N HIS A 122 -13.13 -4.16 -0.79
CA HIS A 122 -14.35 -4.69 -1.40
C HIS A 122 -15.37 -5.22 -0.39
N GLN A 123 -14.89 -5.91 0.65
CA GLN A 123 -15.74 -6.57 1.64
C GLN A 123 -16.16 -5.64 2.79
N HIS A 124 -15.59 -4.44 2.86
CA HIS A 124 -15.76 -3.51 3.98
C HIS A 124 -15.39 -4.16 5.33
N THR A 125 -14.32 -4.96 5.32
CA THR A 125 -13.83 -5.68 6.51
C THR A 125 -13.18 -4.70 7.49
N ALA A 126 -13.75 -4.59 8.68
CA ALA A 126 -13.27 -3.64 9.70
C ALA A 126 -11.89 -4.01 10.28
N PHE A 127 -11.59 -5.31 10.38
CA PHE A 127 -10.33 -5.82 10.92
C PHE A 127 -9.93 -7.14 10.27
N ALA A 128 -8.65 -7.30 9.95
CA ALA A 128 -8.06 -8.55 9.50
C ALA A 128 -6.62 -8.70 10.02
N GLU A 129 -6.15 -9.95 10.04
CA GLU A 129 -4.77 -10.29 10.39
C GLU A 129 -4.20 -11.19 9.29
N THR A 130 -2.92 -11.01 8.98
CA THR A 130 -2.22 -11.86 8.01
C THR A 130 -0.75 -12.05 8.42
N THR A 131 -0.18 -13.16 7.97
CA THR A 131 1.26 -13.45 8.10
C THR A 131 1.85 -13.51 6.70
N CYS A 132 2.98 -12.83 6.50
CA CYS A 132 3.66 -12.73 5.21
C CYS A 132 5.09 -13.21 5.36
N GLU A 133 5.48 -14.18 4.54
CA GLU A 133 6.85 -14.73 4.55
C GLU A 133 7.73 -14.01 3.52
N TYR A 134 8.90 -13.54 3.95
CA TYR A 134 9.89 -12.88 3.09
C TYR A 134 11.28 -13.43 3.36
N SER A 135 12.06 -13.70 2.31
CA SER A 135 13.46 -14.13 2.45
C SER A 135 14.39 -12.96 2.77
N ASP A 136 15.58 -13.25 3.31
CA ASP A 136 16.61 -12.23 3.58
C ASP A 136 17.12 -11.53 2.31
N GLU A 137 16.93 -12.12 1.12
CA GLU A 137 17.26 -11.46 -0.16
C GLU A 137 16.22 -10.41 -0.56
N GLN A 138 15.01 -10.52 -0.02
CA GLN A 138 13.91 -9.58 -0.28
C GLN A 138 13.90 -8.43 0.72
N TYR A 139 14.44 -8.65 1.92
CA TYR A 139 14.64 -7.66 2.98
C TYR A 139 15.96 -6.90 2.76
#